data_AF-A0A0E3PM92-F1
#
_entry.id   AF-A0A0E3PM92-F1
#
_cell.length_a   1.000
_cell.length_b   1.000
_cell.length_c   1.000
_cell.angle_alpha   90.00
_cell.angle_beta   90.00
_cell.angle_gamma   90.00
#
_symmetry.space_group_name_H-M   'P 1'
#
loop_
_entity.id
_entity.type
_entity.pdbx_description
1 polymer ?
#
loop_
_entity_poly.entity_id
_entity_poly.type
_entity_poly.pdbx_seq_one_letter_code
_entity_poly.pdbx_strand_id
1 'polypeptide(L)'
;MKAPGPAEDKLKPRIKDTAKILWVLYVLISALEVLALMLAGMSLYDALIHTFACMACGGFSPYGAGIEAFGSPLIEFVLTFFMFAAGANFALYYRAVRTDKNILFRDEEFRVYASFLLGFTGLLTLVLYKDMGLSLFNSIRYASFQITSVMTATGFASVDFNLWKDSAKVLVLAVMFIGGCAGSTEGGMKVVRFLLMLKYARRELFKFIHPKVVKTIRFNGKTVSDDVLQSVLSFVVIYISVFVFSSMLLNPARGRTY
;
A
#
# COMPACT_ATOMS: atom_id res chain seq x y z
N MET A 1 -37.94 -28.73 -28.38
CA MET A 1 -37.63 -27.39 -28.94
C MET A 1 -38.00 -26.36 -27.87
N LYS A 2 -37.02 -25.77 -27.17
CA LYS A 2 -37.26 -24.73 -26.15
C LYS A 2 -36.48 -23.50 -26.59
N ALA A 3 -37.19 -22.43 -26.93
CA ALA A 3 -36.60 -21.20 -27.44
C ALA A 3 -35.80 -20.46 -26.35
N PRO A 4 -34.64 -19.86 -26.67
CA PRO A 4 -33.88 -19.04 -25.72
C PRO A 4 -34.41 -17.59 -25.77
N GLY A 5 -34.95 -17.12 -24.65
CA GLY A 5 -35.15 -15.69 -24.38
C GLY A 5 -33.90 -15.10 -23.69
N PRO A 6 -33.63 -13.80 -23.84
CA PRO A 6 -32.35 -13.22 -23.44
C PRO A 6 -32.20 -13.33 -21.93
N ALA A 7 -31.12 -13.98 -21.50
CA ALA A 7 -30.66 -13.92 -20.13
C ALA A 7 -30.28 -12.46 -19.85
N GLU A 8 -31.24 -11.68 -19.35
CA GLU A 8 -30.92 -10.45 -18.65
C GLU A 8 -29.94 -10.82 -17.55
N ASP A 9 -28.74 -10.29 -17.74
CA ASP A 9 -27.56 -10.48 -16.95
C ASP A 9 -27.84 -9.94 -15.54
N LYS A 10 -28.42 -10.80 -14.69
CA LYS A 10 -28.61 -10.54 -13.26
C LYS A 10 -27.24 -10.55 -12.61
N LEU A 11 -26.48 -9.48 -12.81
CA LEU A 11 -25.45 -9.01 -11.89
C LEU A 11 -26.05 -9.12 -10.48
N LYS A 12 -25.64 -10.16 -9.75
CA LYS A 12 -26.31 -10.62 -8.54
C LYS A 12 -26.50 -9.42 -7.60
N PRO A 13 -27.71 -9.10 -7.11
CA PRO A 13 -28.02 -7.85 -6.40
C PRO A 13 -26.99 -7.45 -5.33
N ARG A 14 -26.40 -8.44 -4.65
CA ARG A 14 -25.31 -8.27 -3.68
C ARG A 14 -24.04 -7.56 -4.19
N ILE A 15 -23.65 -7.72 -5.46
CA ILE A 15 -22.45 -7.07 -6.03
C ILE A 15 -22.70 -5.56 -6.16
N LYS A 16 -23.87 -5.18 -6.69
CA LYS A 16 -24.26 -3.77 -6.85
C LYS A 16 -24.33 -3.05 -5.50
N ASP A 17 -24.91 -3.71 -4.49
CA ASP A 17 -25.01 -3.14 -3.15
C ASP A 17 -23.62 -2.96 -2.50
N THR A 18 -22.73 -3.94 -2.66
CA THR A 18 -21.35 -3.85 -2.15
C THR A 18 -20.55 -2.75 -2.84
N ALA A 19 -20.64 -2.66 -4.17
CA ALA A 19 -19.97 -1.61 -4.94
C ALA A 19 -20.46 -0.21 -4.54
N LYS A 20 -21.77 -0.04 -4.33
CA LYS A 20 -22.35 1.23 -3.88
C LYS A 20 -21.81 1.65 -2.51
N ILE A 21 -21.67 0.71 -1.58
CA ILE A 21 -21.13 0.97 -0.24
C ILE A 21 -19.67 1.44 -0.32
N LEU A 22 -18.84 0.73 -1.10
CA LEU A 22 -17.43 1.08 -1.26
C LEU A 22 -17.27 2.44 -1.95
N TRP A 23 -18.10 2.74 -2.95
CA TRP A 23 -18.10 4.02 -3.63
C TRP A 23 -18.48 5.19 -2.70
N VAL A 24 -19.50 5.01 -1.86
CA VAL A 24 -19.88 6.04 -0.86
C VAL A 24 -18.73 6.28 0.12
N LEU A 25 -18.05 5.22 0.59
CA LEU A 25 -16.88 5.38 1.46
C LEU A 25 -15.74 6.13 0.78
N TYR A 26 -15.45 5.80 -0.48
CA TYR A 26 -14.44 6.50 -1.27
C TYR A 26 -14.73 8.01 -1.35
N VAL A 27 -15.95 8.39 -1.76
CA VAL A 27 -16.35 9.80 -1.87
C VAL A 27 -16.29 10.52 -0.53
N LEU A 28 -16.71 9.87 0.57
CA LEU A 28 -16.67 10.48 1.90
C LEU A 28 -15.23 10.73 2.37
N ILE A 29 -14.34 9.76 2.21
CA ILE A 29 -12.93 9.91 2.59
C ILE A 29 -12.25 10.98 1.72
N SER A 30 -12.50 10.99 0.41
CA SER A 30 -12.00 12.02 -0.49
C SER A 30 -12.50 13.42 -0.10
N ALA A 31 -13.78 13.58 0.25
CA ALA A 31 -14.30 14.88 0.68
C ALA A 31 -13.63 15.37 1.97
N LEU A 32 -13.36 14.46 2.92
CA LEU A 32 -12.61 14.78 4.14
C LEU A 32 -11.17 15.17 3.84
N GLU A 33 -10.53 14.53 2.87
CA GLU A 33 -9.17 14.88 2.44
C GLU A 33 -9.10 16.27 1.83
N VAL A 34 -10.01 16.60 0.90
CA VAL A 34 -10.09 17.94 0.30
C VAL A 34 -10.22 19.01 1.37
N LEU A 35 -11.13 18.81 2.32
CA LEU A 35 -11.34 19.75 3.43
C LEU A 35 -10.09 19.87 4.31
N ALA A 36 -9.44 18.76 4.65
CA ALA A 36 -8.22 18.78 5.45
C ALA A 36 -7.07 19.49 4.75
N LEU A 37 -6.89 19.29 3.44
CA LEU A 37 -5.87 19.97 2.64
C LEU A 37 -6.14 21.47 2.49
N MET A 38 -7.40 21.86 2.31
CA MET A 38 -7.79 23.28 2.31
C MET A 38 -7.50 23.95 3.65
N LEU A 39 -7.84 23.29 4.76
CA LEU A 39 -7.53 23.78 6.10
C LEU A 39 -6.01 23.84 6.36
N ALA A 40 -5.23 22.99 5.69
CA ALA A 40 -3.77 23.02 5.72
C ALA A 40 -3.14 24.10 4.82
N GLY A 41 -3.96 24.85 4.07
CA GLY A 41 -3.53 26.00 3.27
C GLY A 41 -3.47 25.77 1.75
N MET A 42 -3.90 24.61 1.24
CA MET A 42 -4.03 24.41 -0.21
C MET A 42 -5.21 25.18 -0.79
N SER A 43 -5.07 25.64 -2.05
CA SER A 43 -6.22 26.09 -2.82
C SER A 43 -7.20 24.92 -3.04
N LEU A 44 -8.48 25.20 -3.27
CA LEU A 44 -9.47 24.16 -3.59
C LEU A 44 -9.04 23.33 -4.82
N TYR A 45 -8.46 23.99 -5.83
CA TYR A 45 -7.96 23.33 -7.03
C TYR A 45 -6.84 22.33 -6.69
N ASP A 46 -5.83 22.76 -5.94
CA ASP A 46 -4.72 21.89 -5.56
C ASP A 46 -5.18 20.76 -4.65
N ALA A 47 -6.07 21.06 -3.69
CA ALA A 47 -6.63 20.07 -2.78
C ALA A 47 -7.40 18.97 -3.53
N LEU A 48 -8.18 19.32 -4.55
CA LEU A 48 -8.90 18.35 -5.39
C LEU A 48 -7.95 17.47 -6.19
N ILE A 49 -6.96 18.07 -6.87
CA ILE A 49 -6.00 17.32 -7.68
C ILE A 49 -5.21 16.33 -6.82
N HIS A 50 -4.69 16.79 -5.67
CA HIS A 50 -3.92 15.93 -4.77
C HIS A 50 -4.79 14.86 -4.10
N THR A 51 -6.05 15.16 -3.76
CA THR A 51 -6.99 14.15 -3.24
C THR A 51 -7.25 13.04 -4.26
N PHE A 52 -7.52 13.39 -5.52
CA PHE A 52 -7.78 12.38 -6.55
C PHE A 52 -6.53 11.53 -6.83
N ALA A 53 -5.34 12.15 -6.83
CA ALA A 53 -4.09 11.44 -6.94
C ALA A 53 -3.78 10.56 -5.70
N CYS A 54 -4.11 11.01 -4.49
CA CYS A 54 -3.89 10.28 -3.25
C CYS A 54 -4.80 9.05 -3.15
N MET A 55 -6.11 9.26 -3.25
CA MET A 55 -7.12 8.21 -3.03
C MET A 55 -7.10 7.14 -4.12
N ALA A 56 -6.67 7.48 -5.34
CA ALA A 56 -6.48 6.52 -6.42
C ALA A 56 -5.07 5.90 -6.46
N CYS A 57 -4.18 6.26 -5.53
CA CYS A 57 -2.76 5.85 -5.52
C CYS A 57 -2.05 6.17 -6.85
N GLY A 58 -2.27 7.36 -7.39
CA GLY A 58 -1.73 7.81 -8.68
C GLY A 58 -0.51 8.74 -8.59
N GLY A 59 -0.35 9.50 -7.50
CA GLY A 59 0.87 10.28 -7.25
C GLY A 59 1.06 11.54 -8.10
N PHE A 60 0.08 11.89 -8.94
CA PHE A 60 0.14 13.06 -9.80
C PHE A 60 0.06 14.38 -9.01
N SER A 61 0.85 15.36 -9.44
CA SER A 61 0.83 16.72 -8.90
C SER A 61 0.86 17.72 -10.07
N PRO A 62 0.19 18.88 -9.96
CA PRO A 62 0.30 19.93 -10.96
C PRO A 62 1.66 20.65 -10.92
N TYR A 63 2.49 20.37 -9.90
CA TYR A 63 3.81 20.97 -9.72
C TYR A 63 4.91 19.97 -10.05
N GLY A 64 5.97 20.44 -10.75
CA GLY A 64 7.12 19.60 -11.09
C GLY A 64 7.89 19.08 -9.87
N ALA A 65 7.90 19.83 -8.77
CA ALA A 65 8.48 19.41 -7.50
C ALA A 65 7.53 18.52 -6.65
N GLY A 66 6.35 18.17 -7.18
CA GLY A 66 5.38 17.36 -6.44
C GLY A 66 4.89 18.05 -5.16
N ILE A 67 4.90 17.31 -4.05
CA ILE A 67 4.45 17.83 -2.74
C ILE A 67 5.48 18.77 -2.11
N GLU A 68 6.76 18.66 -2.50
CA GLU A 68 7.84 19.55 -2.03
C GLU A 68 7.52 21.02 -2.31
N ALA A 69 6.78 21.32 -3.39
CA ALA A 69 6.37 22.67 -3.79
C ALA A 69 5.61 23.44 -2.69
N PHE A 70 4.91 22.74 -1.79
CA PHE A 70 4.14 23.38 -0.73
C PHE A 70 4.98 23.70 0.52
N GLY A 71 6.13 23.04 0.71
CA GLY A 71 7.02 23.26 1.85
C GLY A 71 6.37 23.13 3.24
N SER A 72 5.20 22.47 3.34
CA SER A 72 4.36 22.48 4.54
C SER A 72 4.34 21.10 5.21
N PRO A 73 4.89 20.97 6.44
CA PRO A 73 4.79 19.73 7.21
C PRO A 73 3.34 19.30 7.45
N LEU A 74 2.42 20.26 7.60
CA LEU A 74 1.02 19.97 7.85
C LEU A 74 0.37 19.24 6.67
N ILE A 75 0.63 19.70 5.44
CA ILE A 75 0.18 19.05 4.21
C ILE A 75 0.73 17.62 4.12
N GLU A 76 2.02 17.45 4.43
CA GLU A 76 2.64 16.12 4.41
C GLU A 76 1.99 15.17 5.41
N PHE A 77 1.69 15.61 6.63
CA PHE A 77 1.00 14.78 7.61
C PHE A 77 -0.44 14.43 7.19
N VAL A 78 -1.17 15.38 6.60
CA VAL A 78 -2.51 15.12 6.06
C VAL A 78 -2.44 14.06 4.97
N LEU A 79 -1.60 14.23 3.95
CA LEU A 79 -1.43 13.27 2.88
C LEU A 79 -0.93 11.91 3.40
N THR A 80 -0.01 11.88 4.35
CA THR A 80 0.46 10.63 4.97
C THR A 80 -0.69 9.86 5.61
N PHE A 81 -1.58 10.55 6.32
CA PHE A 81 -2.75 9.93 6.93
C PHE A 81 -3.73 9.38 5.88
N PHE A 82 -4.02 10.14 4.82
CA PHE A 82 -4.95 9.70 3.78
C PHE A 82 -4.37 8.63 2.86
N MET A 83 -3.06 8.63 2.57
CA MET A 83 -2.38 7.53 1.90
C MET A 83 -2.47 6.25 2.74
N PHE A 84 -2.21 6.33 4.05
CA PHE A 84 -2.39 5.21 4.97
C PHE A 84 -3.84 4.69 4.94
N ALA A 85 -4.81 5.60 4.88
CA ALA A 85 -6.20 5.22 4.80
C ALA A 85 -6.55 4.54 3.46
N ALA A 86 -6.11 5.11 2.35
CA ALA A 86 -6.33 4.58 1.01
C ALA A 86 -5.67 3.20 0.80
N GLY A 87 -4.52 2.95 1.43
CA GLY A 87 -3.82 1.67 1.38
C GLY A 87 -4.49 0.54 2.18
N ALA A 88 -5.45 0.83 3.05
CA ALA A 88 -6.17 -0.17 3.83
C ALA A 88 -7.40 -0.73 3.08
N ASN A 89 -7.97 -1.81 3.61
CA ASN A 89 -9.15 -2.45 3.03
C ASN A 89 -10.42 -1.64 3.33
N PHE A 90 -11.07 -1.10 2.30
CA PHE A 90 -12.27 -0.25 2.45
C PHE A 90 -13.46 -1.01 3.07
N ALA A 91 -13.55 -2.32 2.87
CA ALA A 91 -14.57 -3.14 3.52
C ALA A 91 -14.36 -3.23 5.04
N LEU A 92 -13.12 -3.11 5.53
CA LEU A 92 -12.85 -3.02 6.97
C LEU A 92 -13.34 -1.69 7.54
N TYR A 93 -13.19 -0.57 6.83
CA TYR A 93 -13.75 0.72 7.26
C TYR A 93 -15.26 0.67 7.37
N TYR A 94 -15.94 0.09 6.36
CA TYR A 94 -17.38 -0.11 6.42
C TYR A 94 -17.80 -0.87 7.69
N ARG A 95 -17.12 -1.99 7.96
CA ARG A 95 -17.41 -2.84 9.12
C ARG A 95 -17.08 -2.16 10.44
N ALA A 96 -16.01 -1.36 10.49
CA ALA A 96 -15.62 -0.61 11.67
C ALA A 96 -16.68 0.42 12.07
N VAL A 97 -17.26 1.11 11.09
CA VAL A 97 -18.31 2.11 11.32
C VAL A 97 -19.66 1.47 11.68
N ARG A 98 -20.01 0.34 11.06
CA ARG A 98 -21.37 -0.23 11.16
C ARG A 98 -21.54 -1.36 12.17
N THR A 99 -20.52 -2.18 12.40
CA THR A 99 -20.71 -3.49 13.05
C THR A 99 -19.77 -3.73 14.21
N ASP A 100 -18.46 -3.54 14.01
CA ASP A 100 -17.44 -3.85 15.00
C ASP A 100 -16.31 -2.83 14.93
N LYS A 101 -16.33 -1.86 15.86
CA LYS A 101 -15.35 -0.77 15.94
C LYS A 101 -13.90 -1.26 16.10
N ASN A 102 -13.71 -2.48 16.61
CA ASN A 102 -12.39 -3.06 16.86
C ASN A 102 -11.90 -3.96 15.72
N ILE A 103 -12.66 -4.09 14.62
CA ILE A 103 -12.35 -5.03 13.54
C ILE A 103 -10.97 -4.77 12.92
N LEU A 104 -10.56 -3.50 12.80
CA LEU A 104 -9.26 -3.11 12.26
C LEU A 104 -8.11 -3.70 13.08
N PHE A 105 -8.19 -3.64 14.41
CA PHE A 105 -7.15 -4.16 15.30
C PHE A 105 -7.15 -5.69 15.40
N ARG A 106 -8.23 -6.36 15.01
CA ARG A 106 -8.32 -7.83 15.01
C ARG A 106 -7.89 -8.43 13.67
N ASP A 107 -8.08 -7.68 12.60
CA ASP A 107 -7.70 -8.11 11.27
C ASP A 107 -6.17 -8.33 11.20
N GLU A 108 -5.77 -9.52 10.74
CA GLU A 108 -4.37 -9.91 10.64
C GLU A 108 -3.64 -9.12 9.54
N GLU A 109 -4.30 -8.82 8.42
CA GLU A 109 -3.68 -8.09 7.32
C GLU A 109 -3.45 -6.63 7.70
N PHE A 110 -4.46 -5.96 8.24
CA PHE A 110 -4.36 -4.56 8.67
C PHE A 110 -3.27 -4.36 9.73
N ARG A 111 -3.16 -5.28 10.70
CA ARG A 111 -2.08 -5.23 11.71
C ARG A 111 -0.71 -5.36 11.09
N VAL A 112 -0.53 -6.25 10.12
CA VAL A 112 0.77 -6.42 9.43
C VAL A 112 1.08 -5.21 8.57
N TYR A 113 0.08 -4.67 7.86
CA TYR A 113 0.19 -3.43 7.10
C TYR A 113 0.67 -2.26 7.97
N ALA A 114 -0.01 -2.00 9.09
CA ALA A 114 0.39 -0.94 10.03
C ALA A 114 1.77 -1.21 10.64
N SER A 115 2.08 -2.48 10.96
CA SER A 115 3.38 -2.86 11.54
C SER A 115 4.53 -2.67 10.56
N PHE A 116 4.33 -2.96 9.26
CA PHE A 116 5.31 -2.71 8.21
C PHE A 116 5.53 -1.21 8.02
N LEU A 117 4.46 -0.41 7.92
CA LEU A 117 4.60 1.05 7.83
C LEU A 117 5.38 1.63 9.01
N LEU A 118 5.01 1.28 10.25
CA LEU A 118 5.70 1.75 11.44
C LEU A 118 7.15 1.27 11.49
N GLY A 119 7.40 -0.01 11.17
CA GLY A 119 8.72 -0.61 11.17
C GLY A 119 9.66 0.05 10.16
N PHE A 120 9.23 0.17 8.90
CA PHE A 120 10.04 0.80 7.85
C PHE A 120 10.19 2.30 8.07
N THR A 121 9.17 2.99 8.59
CA THR A 121 9.28 4.40 8.99
C THR A 121 10.34 4.56 10.08
N GLY A 122 10.34 3.70 11.10
CA GLY A 122 11.36 3.71 12.15
C GLY A 122 12.77 3.44 11.62
N LEU A 123 12.92 2.43 10.76
CA LEU A 123 14.21 2.11 10.13
C LEU A 123 14.71 3.26 9.26
N LEU A 124 13.87 3.83 8.40
CA LEU A 124 14.26 4.96 7.56
C LEU A 124 14.57 6.21 8.41
N THR A 125 13.80 6.46 9.46
CA THR A 125 14.09 7.54 10.42
C THR A 125 15.49 7.40 11.01
N LEU A 126 15.87 6.19 11.44
CA LEU A 126 17.19 5.92 11.99
C LEU A 126 18.30 6.15 10.94
N VAL A 127 18.08 5.71 9.70
CA VAL A 127 19.01 5.93 8.59
C VAL A 127 19.15 7.43 8.31
N LEU A 128 18.04 8.16 8.14
CA LEU A 128 18.06 9.60 7.87
C LEU A 128 18.72 10.40 9.01
N TYR A 129 18.46 10.02 10.26
CA TYR A 129 19.05 10.67 11.42
C TYR A 129 20.57 10.43 11.51
N LYS A 130 21.01 9.17 11.42
CA LYS A 130 22.42 8.81 11.60
C LYS A 130 23.27 9.10 10.37
N ASP A 131 22.76 8.74 9.20
CA ASP A 131 23.54 8.77 7.97
C ASP A 131 23.50 10.15 7.32
N MET A 132 22.39 10.90 7.43
CA MET A 132 22.26 12.22 6.83
C MET A 132 22.39 13.39 7.81
N GLY A 133 22.41 13.13 9.13
CA GLY A 133 22.53 14.17 10.15
C GLY A 133 21.30 15.09 10.24
N LEU A 134 20.14 14.64 9.75
CA LEU A 134 18.89 15.38 9.84
C LEU A 134 18.40 15.46 11.28
N SER A 135 17.65 16.52 11.61
CA SER A 135 16.98 16.61 12.91
C SER A 135 15.98 15.46 13.08
N LEU A 136 15.78 14.97 14.31
CA LEU A 136 14.88 13.86 14.58
C LEU A 136 13.47 14.10 14.02
N PHE A 137 12.97 15.34 14.13
CA PHE A 137 11.68 15.73 13.58
C PHE A 137 11.62 15.58 12.05
N ASN A 138 12.61 16.10 11.32
CA ASN A 138 12.66 15.99 9.86
C ASN A 138 12.86 14.55 9.41
N SER A 139 13.66 13.76 10.14
CA SER A 139 13.84 12.33 9.85
C SER A 139 12.52 11.57 9.97
N ILE A 140 11.73 11.80 11.02
CA ILE A 140 10.41 11.16 11.20
C ILE A 140 9.44 11.64 10.11
N ARG A 141 9.37 12.95 9.87
CA ARG A 141 8.51 13.57 8.86
C ARG A 141 8.77 12.97 7.47
N TYR A 142 10.00 13.04 6.98
CA TYR A 142 10.35 12.53 5.65
C TYR A 142 10.24 11.01 5.56
N ALA A 143 10.62 10.29 6.63
CA ALA A 143 10.47 8.84 6.64
C ALA A 143 9.00 8.41 6.57
N SER A 144 8.14 8.98 7.41
CA SER A 144 6.72 8.62 7.46
C SER A 144 6.01 8.93 6.15
N PHE A 145 6.30 10.08 5.54
CA PHE A 145 5.75 10.45 4.25
C PHE A 145 6.21 9.49 3.14
N GLN A 146 7.52 9.30 2.99
CA GLN A 146 8.06 8.52 1.87
C GLN A 146 7.77 7.03 1.99
N ILE A 147 7.87 6.45 3.19
CA ILE A 147 7.49 5.04 3.40
C ILE A 147 6.01 4.84 3.10
N THR A 148 5.13 5.72 3.59
CA THR A 148 3.69 5.57 3.33
C THR A 148 3.38 5.73 1.86
N SER A 149 3.93 6.75 1.20
CA SER A 149 3.75 6.99 -0.24
C SER A 149 4.19 5.80 -1.09
N VAL A 150 5.37 5.25 -0.80
CA VAL A 150 5.96 4.16 -1.57
C VAL A 150 5.27 2.83 -1.30
N MET A 151 5.02 2.51 -0.02
CA MET A 151 4.36 1.27 0.37
C MET A 151 2.89 1.22 -0.04
N THR A 152 2.24 2.39 -0.21
CA THR A 152 0.86 2.46 -0.73
C THR A 152 0.80 2.63 -2.24
N ALA A 153 1.95 2.54 -2.92
CA ALA A 153 2.13 2.82 -4.34
C ALA A 153 1.51 4.16 -4.79
N THR A 154 1.36 5.12 -3.87
CA THR A 154 0.82 6.44 -4.21
C THR A 154 1.85 7.21 -5.02
N GLY A 155 3.12 7.18 -4.64
CA GLY A 155 4.21 7.75 -5.45
C GLY A 155 4.39 9.27 -5.34
N PHE A 156 3.80 9.92 -4.35
CA PHE A 156 4.20 11.28 -3.97
C PHE A 156 5.62 11.32 -3.40
N ALA A 157 6.30 12.45 -3.62
CA ALA A 157 7.55 12.78 -2.97
C ALA A 157 7.43 14.15 -2.28
N SER A 158 7.80 14.24 -1.00
CA SER A 158 7.89 15.50 -0.25
C SER A 158 9.30 16.10 -0.26
N VAL A 159 10.29 15.30 -0.65
CA VAL A 159 11.70 15.68 -0.80
C VAL A 159 12.34 14.85 -1.91
N ASP A 160 13.37 15.39 -2.55
CA ASP A 160 14.20 14.63 -3.48
C ASP A 160 15.05 13.55 -2.77
N PHE A 161 14.50 12.35 -2.67
CA PHE A 161 15.18 11.19 -2.09
C PHE A 161 16.28 10.61 -3.00
N ASN A 162 16.48 11.13 -4.22
CA ASN A 162 17.65 10.78 -5.03
C ASN A 162 18.95 11.31 -4.42
N LEU A 163 18.87 12.33 -3.57
CA LEU A 163 20.00 12.89 -2.85
C LEU A 163 20.33 12.10 -1.58
N TRP A 164 19.50 11.13 -1.19
CA TRP A 164 19.75 10.31 -0.02
C TRP A 164 20.88 9.32 -0.25
N LYS A 165 21.50 8.88 0.84
CA LYS A 165 22.53 7.82 0.79
C LYS A 165 21.92 6.50 0.31
N ASP A 166 22.78 5.64 -0.24
CA ASP A 166 22.36 4.35 -0.80
C ASP A 166 21.65 3.46 0.21
N SER A 167 22.01 3.53 1.50
CA SER A 167 21.31 2.83 2.59
C SER A 167 19.82 3.17 2.65
N ALA A 168 19.46 4.44 2.52
CA ALA A 168 18.07 4.91 2.51
C ALA A 168 17.37 4.50 1.21
N LYS A 169 18.03 4.63 0.05
CA LYS A 169 17.48 4.26 -1.26
C LYS A 169 17.16 2.77 -1.35
N VAL A 170 18.05 1.90 -0.86
CA VAL A 170 17.82 0.44 -0.80
C VAL A 170 16.60 0.11 0.05
N LEU A 171 16.42 0.81 1.17
CA LEU A 171 15.27 0.60 2.03
C LEU A 171 13.95 1.05 1.36
N VAL A 172 13.94 2.22 0.71
CA VAL A 172 12.79 2.67 -0.08
C VAL A 172 12.48 1.67 -1.20
N LEU A 173 13.50 1.21 -1.94
CA LEU A 173 13.35 0.21 -2.99
C LEU A 173 12.78 -1.12 -2.46
N ALA A 174 13.23 -1.58 -1.29
CA ALA A 174 12.69 -2.80 -0.68
C ALA A 174 11.20 -2.66 -0.34
N VAL A 175 10.79 -1.48 0.13
CA VAL A 175 9.40 -1.18 0.48
C VAL A 175 8.50 -1.10 -0.74
N MET A 176 9.00 -0.68 -1.91
CA MET A 176 8.22 -0.66 -3.17
C MET A 176 7.59 -2.01 -3.54
N PHE A 177 8.18 -3.12 -3.09
CA PHE A 177 7.63 -4.45 -3.36
C PHE A 177 6.45 -4.78 -2.46
N ILE A 178 6.31 -4.11 -1.32
CA ILE A 178 5.26 -4.32 -0.35
C ILE A 178 4.16 -3.30 -0.65
N GLY A 179 3.06 -3.78 -1.20
CA GLY A 179 1.85 -2.97 -1.32
C GLY A 179 0.98 -3.08 -0.06
N GLY A 180 -0.10 -2.31 0.00
CA GLY A 180 -1.11 -2.30 1.04
C GLY A 180 -2.07 -3.47 1.00
N CYS A 181 -3.25 -3.30 1.62
CA CYS A 181 -4.17 -4.38 1.91
C CYS A 181 -4.97 -4.85 0.67
N ALA A 182 -5.40 -6.11 0.67
CA ALA A 182 -6.38 -6.58 -0.29
C ALA A 182 -7.71 -5.82 -0.10
N GLY A 183 -8.30 -5.33 -1.19
CA GLY A 183 -9.50 -4.49 -1.15
C GLY A 183 -9.24 -3.00 -0.88
N SER A 184 -7.99 -2.56 -1.02
CA SER A 184 -7.62 -1.15 -1.15
C SER A 184 -7.62 -0.68 -2.62
N THR A 185 -7.44 0.62 -2.86
CA THR A 185 -7.34 1.22 -4.22
C THR A 185 -5.97 1.02 -4.87
N GLU A 186 -5.03 0.45 -4.12
CA GLU A 186 -3.62 0.36 -4.49
C GLU A 186 -3.30 -0.79 -5.47
N GLY A 187 -2.16 -0.69 -6.17
CA GLY A 187 -1.54 -1.79 -6.92
C GLY A 187 -0.61 -2.72 -6.11
N GLY A 188 0.39 -3.27 -6.79
CA GLY A 188 1.52 -4.00 -6.17
C GLY A 188 1.22 -5.38 -5.57
N MET A 189 2.23 -5.93 -4.89
CA MET A 189 2.10 -7.17 -4.14
C MET A 189 1.51 -6.88 -2.75
N LYS A 190 0.22 -7.15 -2.61
CA LYS A 190 -0.55 -6.93 -1.38
C LYS A 190 0.08 -7.56 -0.13
N VAL A 191 -0.09 -6.89 1.03
CA VAL A 191 0.40 -7.35 2.34
C VAL A 191 0.00 -8.80 2.64
N VAL A 192 -1.24 -9.20 2.33
CA VAL A 192 -1.69 -10.58 2.56
C VAL A 192 -0.77 -11.62 1.90
N ARG A 193 -0.20 -11.33 0.72
CA ARG A 193 0.70 -12.26 0.03
C ARG A 193 2.01 -12.42 0.81
N PHE A 194 2.60 -11.33 1.28
CA PHE A 194 3.77 -11.38 2.17
C PHE A 194 3.49 -12.14 3.46
N LEU A 195 2.35 -11.86 4.11
CA LEU A 195 1.96 -12.55 5.33
C LEU A 195 1.80 -14.06 5.14
N LEU A 196 1.14 -14.48 4.06
CA LEU A 196 0.98 -15.90 3.73
C LEU A 196 2.30 -16.58 3.40
N MET A 197 3.19 -15.91 2.66
CA MET A 197 4.54 -16.42 2.40
C MET A 197 5.36 -16.61 3.68
N LEU A 198 5.34 -15.63 4.59
CA LEU A 198 6.06 -15.75 5.86
C LEU A 198 5.51 -16.90 6.71
N LYS A 199 4.19 -17.08 6.75
CA LYS A 199 3.55 -18.22 7.41
C LYS A 199 3.91 -19.55 6.75
N TYR A 200 4.00 -19.56 5.42
CA TYR A 200 4.41 -20.73 4.64
C TYR A 200 5.86 -21.11 4.93
N ALA A 201 6.79 -20.17 4.83
CA ALA A 201 8.19 -20.39 5.15
C ALA A 201 8.38 -20.90 6.59
N ARG A 202 7.66 -20.30 7.55
CA ARG A 202 7.68 -20.75 8.96
C ARG A 202 7.12 -22.17 9.12
N ARG A 203 6.07 -22.53 8.37
CA ARG A 203 5.52 -23.90 8.38
C ARG A 203 6.53 -24.90 7.83
N GLU A 204 7.15 -24.60 6.69
CA GLU A 204 8.09 -25.51 6.03
C GLU A 204 9.37 -25.68 6.86
N LEU A 205 9.90 -24.60 7.46
CA LEU A 205 11.02 -24.70 8.40
C LEU A 205 10.66 -25.58 9.61
N PHE A 206 9.43 -25.47 10.13
CA PHE A 206 8.97 -26.29 11.25
C PHE A 206 8.83 -27.77 10.87
N LYS A 207 8.28 -28.07 9.68
CA LYS A 207 8.15 -29.43 9.15
C LYS A 207 9.50 -30.07 8.86
N PHE A 208 10.47 -29.29 8.40
CA PHE A 208 11.84 -29.77 8.18
C PHE A 208 12.44 -30.34 9.48
N ILE A 209 12.15 -29.72 10.62
CA ILE A 209 12.56 -30.20 11.95
C ILE A 209 11.63 -31.31 12.47
N HIS A 210 10.32 -31.24 12.17
CA HIS A 210 9.30 -32.18 12.66
C HIS A 210 8.48 -32.79 11.49
N PRO A 211 9.02 -33.79 10.77
CA PRO A 211 8.46 -34.26 9.50
C PRO A 211 7.08 -34.92 9.60
N LYS A 212 6.68 -35.37 10.79
CA LYS A 212 5.37 -36.02 11.02
C LYS A 212 4.25 -35.03 11.39
N VAL A 213 4.54 -33.74 11.56
CA VAL A 213 3.55 -32.77 12.02
C VAL A 213 2.74 -32.21 10.85
N VAL A 214 1.41 -32.37 10.92
CA VAL A 214 0.46 -31.69 10.02
C VAL A 214 0.11 -30.33 10.63
N LYS A 215 0.70 -29.27 10.09
CA LYS A 215 0.43 -27.89 10.52
C LYS A 215 -0.30 -27.11 9.44
N THR A 216 -1.52 -26.66 9.73
CA THR A 216 -2.30 -25.84 8.79
C THR A 216 -1.96 -24.36 8.93
N ILE A 217 -1.96 -23.62 7.82
CA ILE A 217 -1.85 -22.16 7.84
C ILE A 217 -3.24 -21.56 8.00
N ARG A 218 -3.35 -20.53 8.85
CA ARG A 218 -4.60 -19.77 9.05
C ARG A 218 -4.38 -18.30 8.72
N PHE A 219 -5.40 -17.67 8.17
CA PHE A 219 -5.49 -16.23 7.93
C PHE A 219 -6.86 -15.73 8.40
N ASN A 220 -6.86 -14.74 9.28
CA ASN A 220 -8.07 -14.21 9.92
C ASN A 220 -8.95 -15.32 10.53
N GLY A 221 -8.32 -16.25 11.24
CA GLY A 221 -8.97 -17.40 11.88
C GLY A 221 -9.45 -18.51 10.94
N LYS A 222 -9.36 -18.33 9.61
CA LYS A 222 -9.77 -19.34 8.61
C LYS A 222 -8.57 -20.10 8.08
N THR A 223 -8.73 -21.39 7.84
CA THR A 223 -7.69 -22.22 7.24
C THR A 223 -7.49 -21.84 5.78
N VAL A 224 -6.22 -21.72 5.36
CA VAL A 224 -5.84 -21.46 3.97
C VAL A 224 -5.43 -22.79 3.33
N SER A 225 -6.03 -23.12 2.18
CA SER A 225 -5.69 -24.33 1.44
C SER A 225 -4.29 -24.23 0.81
N ASP A 226 -3.67 -25.38 0.56
CA ASP A 226 -2.36 -25.42 -0.10
C ASP A 226 -2.42 -24.90 -1.55
N ASP A 227 -3.54 -25.04 -2.25
CA ASP A 227 -3.73 -24.47 -3.60
C ASP A 227 -3.62 -22.94 -3.60
N VAL A 228 -4.19 -22.28 -2.58
CA VAL A 228 -4.08 -20.82 -2.42
C VAL A 228 -2.64 -20.43 -2.12
N LEU A 229 -1.94 -21.21 -1.29
CA LEU A 229 -0.53 -20.97 -0.95
C LEU A 229 0.37 -21.13 -2.18
N GLN A 230 0.15 -22.17 -2.99
CA GLN A 230 0.86 -22.37 -4.26
C GLN A 230 0.59 -21.21 -5.23
N SER A 231 -0.67 -20.78 -5.36
CA SER A 231 -1.03 -19.62 -6.18
C SER A 231 -0.32 -18.34 -5.74
N VAL A 232 -0.19 -18.11 -4.43
CA VAL A 232 0.56 -16.98 -3.87
C VAL A 232 2.05 -17.08 -4.21
N LEU A 233 2.66 -18.26 -4.06
CA LEU A 233 4.06 -18.49 -4.42
C LEU A 233 4.30 -18.26 -5.92
N SER A 234 3.46 -18.82 -6.79
CA SER A 234 3.54 -18.62 -8.24
C SER A 234 3.42 -17.13 -8.60
N PHE A 235 2.48 -16.41 -7.97
CA PHE A 235 2.35 -14.96 -8.18
C PHE A 235 3.65 -14.23 -7.83
N VAL A 236 4.26 -14.54 -6.68
CA VAL A 236 5.50 -13.86 -6.23
C VAL A 236 6.66 -14.14 -7.16
N VAL A 237 6.84 -15.39 -7.58
CA VAL A 237 7.89 -15.76 -8.55
C VAL A 237 7.70 -14.99 -9.84
N ILE A 238 6.50 -14.99 -10.43
CA ILE A 238 6.20 -14.27 -11.66
C ILE A 238 6.42 -12.76 -11.48
N TYR A 239 5.95 -12.18 -10.37
CA TYR A 239 6.11 -10.77 -10.06
C TYR A 239 7.59 -10.34 -10.04
N ILE A 240 8.43 -11.10 -9.32
CA ILE A 240 9.88 -10.82 -9.24
C ILE A 240 10.54 -11.07 -10.60
N SER A 241 10.18 -12.13 -11.32
CA SER A 241 10.70 -12.39 -12.66
C SER A 241 10.41 -11.24 -13.60
N VAL A 242 9.15 -10.78 -13.67
CA VAL A 242 8.75 -9.64 -14.51
C VAL A 242 9.52 -8.38 -14.12
N PHE A 243 9.69 -8.11 -12.82
CA PHE A 243 10.50 -6.98 -12.36
C PHE A 243 11.95 -7.07 -12.83
N VAL A 244 12.62 -8.22 -12.62
CA VAL A 244 14.02 -8.43 -13.01
C VAL A 244 14.19 -8.32 -14.52
N PHE A 245 13.34 -9.00 -15.30
CA PHE A 245 13.39 -8.93 -16.77
C PHE A 245 13.16 -7.51 -17.28
N SER A 246 12.16 -6.80 -16.74
CA SER A 246 11.88 -5.41 -17.13
C SER A 246 13.04 -4.47 -16.77
N SER A 247 13.62 -4.64 -15.58
CA SER A 247 14.79 -3.88 -15.14
C SER A 247 16.01 -4.13 -16.04
N MET A 248 16.26 -5.37 -16.43
CA MET A 248 17.35 -5.71 -17.35
C MET A 248 17.13 -5.16 -18.76
N LEU A 249 15.89 -5.15 -19.26
CA LEU A 249 15.55 -4.58 -20.57
C LEU A 249 15.71 -3.06 -20.60
N LEU A 250 15.34 -2.40 -19.50
CA LEU A 250 15.42 -0.95 -19.36
C LEU A 250 16.83 -0.47 -19.01
N ASN A 251 17.69 -1.35 -18.49
CA ASN A 251 19.10 -1.05 -18.25
C ASN A 251 19.78 -0.83 -19.62
N PRO A 252 20.08 0.41 -20.03
CA PRO A 252 20.69 0.65 -21.32
C PRO A 252 22.04 -0.06 -21.28
N ALA A 253 22.29 -0.99 -22.22
CA ALA A 253 23.63 -1.49 -22.46
C ALA A 253 24.56 -0.27 -22.53
N ARG A 254 25.56 -0.21 -21.64
CA ARG A 254 26.58 0.86 -21.54
C ARG A 254 26.89 1.46 -22.91
N GLY A 255 26.45 2.70 -23.13
CA GLY A 255 26.59 3.33 -24.44
C GLY A 255 26.00 4.73 -24.56
N ARG A 256 26.06 5.57 -23.52
CA ARG A 256 25.96 7.03 -23.67
C ARG A 256 26.93 7.71 -22.71
N THR A 257 28.16 7.91 -23.18
CA THR A 257 28.85 9.19 -23.02
C THR A 257 27.91 10.29 -23.51
N TYR A 258 27.59 11.27 -22.67
CA TYR A 258 27.68 12.72 -22.88
C TYR A 258 27.24 13.41 -21.59
#